data_AF-A0A1B0DF79-F1
#
_entry.id   AF-A0A1B0DF79-F1
#
_cell.length_a   1.000
_cell.length_b   1.000
_cell.length_c   1.000
_cell.angle_alpha   90.00
_cell.angle_beta   90.00
_cell.angle_gamma   90.00
#
_symmetry.space_group_name_H-M   'P 1'
#
loop_
_entity.id
_entity.type
_entity.pdbx_description
1 polymer ?
#
loop_
_entity_poly.entity_id
_entity_poly.type
_entity_poly.pdbx_seq_one_letter_code
_entity_poly.pdbx_strand_id
1 'polypeptide(L)' 'MPFGDGPRYCIGRKLGQVQTLLAIATLLRRYKFTPCPRTPKVIRPNPKSVFINTTGVWLKVER' A
#
# COMPACT_ATOMS: atom_id res chain seq x y z
N MET A 1 -2.25 -12.83 -10.08
CA MET A 1 -1.84 -11.56 -10.73
C MET A 1 -2.81 -10.45 -10.29
N PRO A 2 -2.36 -9.35 -9.64
CA PRO A 2 -3.25 -8.40 -8.93
C PRO A 2 -4.12 -7.53 -9.83
N PHE A 3 -3.80 -7.43 -11.12
CA PHE A 3 -4.59 -6.72 -12.13
C PHE A 3 -5.25 -7.67 -13.13
N GLY A 4 -5.33 -8.97 -12.81
CA GLY A 4 -5.75 -10.00 -13.76
C GLY A 4 -4.73 -10.21 -14.90
N ASP A 5 -5.08 -11.12 -15.80
CA ASP A 5 -4.33 -11.42 -17.02
C ASP A 5 -5.28 -11.81 -18.16
N GLY A 6 -4.79 -11.86 -19.40
CA GLY A 6 -5.59 -12.19 -20.58
C GLY A 6 -6.54 -11.05 -21.02
N PRO A 7 -7.53 -11.30 -21.89
CA PRO A 7 -8.35 -10.26 -22.55
C PRO A 7 -9.22 -9.43 -21.59
N ARG A 8 -9.32 -9.83 -20.32
CA ARG A 8 -10.11 -9.18 -19.27
C ARG A 8 -9.22 -8.63 -18.14
N TYR A 9 -7.94 -8.37 -18.42
CA TYR A 9 -7.08 -7.68 -17.45
C TYR A 9 -7.59 -6.27 -17.14
N CYS A 10 -7.23 -5.75 -15.97
CA CYS A 10 -7.64 -4.42 -15.55
C CYS A 10 -7.09 -3.34 -16.50
N ILE A 11 -8.00 -2.64 -17.18
CA ILE A 11 -7.65 -1.53 -18.08
C ILE A 11 -6.83 -0.43 -17.38
N GLY A 12 -7.04 -0.27 -16.07
CA GLY A 12 -6.32 0.67 -15.21
C GLY A 12 -4.91 0.23 -14.77
N ARG A 13 -4.40 -0.93 -15.22
CA ARG A 13 -3.10 -1.48 -14.76
C ARG A 13 -1.96 -0.47 -14.86
N LYS A 14 -1.78 0.17 -16.03
CA LYS A 14 -0.69 1.13 -16.23
C LYS A 14 -0.87 2.37 -15.36
N LEU A 15 -2.09 2.88 -15.26
CA LEU A 15 -2.41 4.04 -14.43
C LEU A 15 -2.13 3.74 -12.95
N GLY A 16 -2.61 2.62 -12.42
CA GLY A 16 -2.40 2.21 -11.04
C GLY A 16 -0.93 2.05 -10.69
N GLN A 17 -0.13 1.47 -11.61
CA GLN A 17 1.32 1.34 -11.41
C GLN A 17 2.02 2.71 -11.32
N VAL A 18 1.76 3.61 -12.26
CA VAL A 18 2.39 4.94 -12.28
C VAL A 18 1.94 5.77 -11.09
N GLN A 19 0.65 5.78 -10.76
CA GLN A 19 0.11 6.52 -9.62
C GLN A 19 0.70 6.00 -8.29
N THR A 20 0.79 4.69 -8.11
CA THR A 20 1.35 4.09 -6.89
C THR A 20 2.83 4.43 -6.74
N LEU A 21 3.60 4.33 -7.83
CA LEU A 21 5.02 4.66 -7.82
C LEU A 21 5.25 6.14 -7.49
N LEU A 22 4.50 7.04 -8.15
CA LEU A 22 4.60 8.47 -7.89
C LEU A 22 4.22 8.82 -6.44
N ALA A 23 3.15 8.21 -5.92
CA ALA A 23 2.73 8.40 -4.54
C ALA A 23 3.84 7.97 -3.55
N ILE A 24 4.41 6.78 -3.74
CA ILE A 24 5.49 6.28 -2.87
C ILE A 24 6.74 7.16 -2.99
N ALA A 25 7.17 7.50 -4.21
CA ALA A 25 8.36 8.31 -4.44
C ALA A 25 8.21 9.72 -3.84
N THR A 26 7.03 10.33 -3.96
CA THR A 26 6.78 11.66 -3.38
C THR A 26 6.72 11.64 -1.86
N LEU A 27 6.14 10.61 -1.26
CA LEU A 27 6.12 10.41 0.19
C LEU A 27 7.52 10.20 0.74
N LEU A 28 8.30 9.28 0.16
CA LEU A 28 9.65 8.97 0.62
C LEU A 28 10.65 10.12 0.40
N ARG A 29 10.41 10.97 -0.62
CA ARG A 29 11.25 12.16 -0.85
C ARG A 29 11.04 13.25 0.20
N ARG A 30 9.84 13.33 0.79
CA ARG A 30 9.43 14.44 1.66
C ARG A 30 9.30 14.06 3.13
N TYR A 31 9.29 12.76 3.43
CA TYR A 31 9.04 12.27 4.76
C TYR A 31 9.90 11.04 5.05
N LYS A 32 10.27 10.90 6.31
CA LYS A 32 10.85 9.70 6.89
C LYS A 32 9.79 8.98 7.71
N PHE A 33 9.63 7.69 7.46
CA PHE A 33 8.70 6.83 8.16
C PHE A 33 9.48 5.91 9.10
N THR A 34 9.11 5.88 10.38
CA THR A 34 9.69 4.96 11.37
C THR A 34 8.59 4.23 12.16
N PRO A 35 8.86 3.03 12.70
CA PRO A 35 7.92 2.37 13.60
C PRO A 35 7.67 3.22 14.86
N CYS A 36 6.47 3.13 15.41
CA CYS A 36 6.07 3.73 16.68
C CYS A 36 5.60 2.65 17.66
N PRO A 37 5.42 2.95 18.96
CA PRO A 37 4.95 1.97 19.94
C PRO A 37 3.59 1.31 19.59
N ARG A 38 2.79 1.96 18.73
CA ARG A 38 1.50 1.45 18.25
C ARG A 38 1.62 0.60 16.97
N THR A 39 2.79 0.53 16.35
CA THR A 39 3.00 -0.28 15.13
C THR A 39 2.94 -1.76 15.49
N PRO A 40 2.05 -2.55 14.87
CA PRO A 40 1.97 -3.98 15.13
C PRO A 40 3.25 -4.69 14.63
N LYS A 41 3.82 -5.58 15.45
CA LYS A 41 5.01 -6.38 15.07
C LYS A 41 4.72 -7.34 13.93
N VAL A 42 3.49 -7.83 13.83
CA VAL A 42 3.04 -8.74 12.78
C VAL A 42 1.80 -8.15 12.13
N ILE A 43 1.88 -7.89 10.83
CA ILE A 43 0.77 -7.39 10.04
C ILE A 43 -0.13 -8.58 9.68
N ARG A 44 -1.37 -8.59 10.18
CA ARG A 44 -2.36 -9.63 9.88
C ARG A 44 -3.40 -9.08 8.90
N PRO A 45 -3.59 -9.70 7.72
CA PRO A 45 -4.65 -9.30 6.82
C PRO A 45 -6.02 -9.66 7.40
N ASN A 46 -7.04 -8.87 7.06
CA ASN A 46 -8.41 -9.17 7.46
C ASN A 46 -8.99 -10.32 6.61
N PRO A 47 -9.28 -11.49 7.19
CA PRO A 47 -9.75 -12.65 6.43
C PRO A 47 -11.17 -12.48 5.87
N LYS A 48 -11.93 -11.49 6.35
CA LYS A 48 -13.30 -11.22 5.89
C LYS A 48 -13.37 -10.17 4.78
N SER A 49 -12.23 -9.61 4.37
CA SER A 49 -12.18 -8.55 3.37
C SER A 49 -12.01 -9.11 1.96
N VAL A 50 -12.75 -8.56 1.00
CA VAL A 50 -12.60 -8.87 -0.44
C VAL A 50 -11.25 -8.39 -0.96
N PHE A 51 -10.74 -7.29 -0.42
CA PHE A 51 -9.41 -6.78 -0.74
C PHE A 51 -8.43 -7.09 0.39
N ILE A 52 -7.15 -7.32 0.04
CA ILE A 52 -6.09 -7.41 1.06
C ILE A 52 -6.01 -6.05 1.76
N ASN A 53 -6.47 -6.01 3.00
CA ASN A 53 -6.33 -4.85 3.85
C ASN A 53 -5.88 -5.28 5.24
N THR A 54 -5.25 -4.35 5.93
CA THR A 54 -4.70 -4.53 7.27
C THR A 54 -5.12 -3.31 8.08
N THR A 55 -5.83 -3.52 9.18
CA THR A 55 -6.26 -2.43 10.05
C THR A 55 -5.21 -2.15 11.13
N GLY A 56 -4.99 -0.87 11.45
CA GLY A 56 -4.16 -0.48 12.60
C GLY A 56 -2.65 -0.46 12.36
N VAL A 57 -2.20 -0.21 11.12
CA VAL A 57 -0.79 0.07 10.84
C VAL A 57 -0.51 1.55 11.09
N TRP A 58 0.14 1.85 12.21
CA TRP A 58 0.55 3.19 12.58
C TRP A 58 2.04 3.37 12.31
N LEU A 59 2.46 4.53 11.82
CA LEU A 59 3.87 4.89 11.62
C LEU A 59 4.11 6.30 12.15
N LYS A 60 5.32 6.55 12.65
CA LYS A 60 5.79 7.90 12.95
C LYS A 60 6.27 8.54 11.64
N VAL A 61 5.87 9.78 11.41
CA VAL A 61 6.21 10.55 10.21
C VAL A 61 6.99 11.78 10.63
N GLU A 62 8.19 11.93 10.07
CA GLU A 62 9.04 13.11 10.22
C GLU A 62 9.24 13.73 8.83
N ARG A 63 9.33 15.07 8.75
CA ARG A 63 9.55 15.78 7.48
C ARG A 63 11.03 15.84 7.14
#